data_AF-A0A924ZM22-F1
#
_entry.id   AF-A0A924ZM22-F1
#
_cell.length_a   1.000
_cell.length_b   1.000
_cell.length_c   1.000
_cell.angle_alpha   90.00
_cell.angle_beta   90.00
_cell.angle_gamma   90.00
#
_symmetry.space_group_name_H-M   'P 1'
#
loop_
_entity.id
_entity.type
_entity.pdbx_description
1 polymer ?
#
loop_
_entity_poly.entity_id
_entity_poly.type
_entity_poly.pdbx_seq_one_letter_code
_entity_poly.pdbx_strand_id
1 'polypeptide(L)'
;KLETSKQQPATNQRKLSFKEKTEFEQLEKDMAKLEAEKTTIAEQMSKGNLGFEELKKLSDRLPIINSQLEVKELRWLELSE
;
A
#
# COMPACT_ATOMS: atom_id res chain seq x y z
N LYS A 1 22.26 11.98 45.75
CA LYS A 1 21.85 10.83 44.92
C LYS A 1 20.53 11.21 44.29
N LEU A 2 20.51 11.47 42.98
CA LEU A 2 19.32 11.88 42.26
C LEU A 2 18.76 10.62 41.61
N GLU A 3 17.74 10.02 42.21
CA GLU A 3 17.01 8.89 41.65
C GLU A 3 16.01 9.43 40.62
N THR A 4 16.43 9.46 39.36
CA THR A 4 15.51 9.71 38.25
C THR A 4 14.80 8.39 37.94
N SER A 5 13.56 8.26 38.39
CA SER A 5 12.65 7.17 38.03
C SER A 5 12.59 7.01 36.51
N LYS A 6 13.06 5.86 36.02
CA LYS A 6 12.88 5.41 34.64
C LYS A 6 11.38 5.24 34.37
N GLN A 7 10.76 6.24 33.76
CA GLN A 7 9.50 6.05 33.06
C GLN A 7 9.81 5.28 31.78
N GLN A 8 9.63 3.96 31.83
CA GLN A 8 9.49 3.18 30.61
C GLN A 8 8.27 3.70 29.86
N PRO A 9 8.38 4.12 28.58
CA PRO A 9 7.19 4.26 27.77
C PRO A 9 6.64 2.84 27.62
N ALA A 10 5.49 2.59 28.25
CA ALA A 10 4.71 1.41 27.93
C ALA A 10 4.42 1.52 26.43
N THR A 11 5.12 0.71 25.64
CA THR A 11 4.83 0.48 24.22
C THR A 11 3.48 -0.20 24.17
N ASN A 12 2.43 0.60 24.29
CA ASN A 12 1.06 0.18 24.17
C ASN A 12 0.80 0.01 22.67
N GLN A 13 1.52 -0.94 22.04
CA GLN A 13 1.20 -1.42 20.71
C GLN A 13 -0.22 -1.94 20.82
N ARG A 14 -1.18 -1.15 20.33
CA ARG A 14 -2.57 -1.58 20.28
C ARG A 14 -2.58 -2.86 19.48
N LYS A 15 -2.94 -3.97 20.12
CA LYS A 15 -3.16 -5.21 19.40
C LYS A 15 -4.33 -4.96 18.45
N LEU A 16 -4.05 -5.02 17.15
CA LEU A 16 -5.07 -4.99 16.12
C LEU A 16 -6.18 -5.99 16.45
N SER A 17 -7.43 -5.54 16.34
CA SER A 17 -8.59 -6.41 16.42
C SER A 17 -8.58 -7.43 15.28
N PHE A 18 -9.39 -8.49 15.39
CA PHE A 18 -9.51 -9.49 14.33
C PHE A 18 -9.88 -8.88 12.96
N LYS A 19 -10.74 -7.86 12.98
CA LYS A 19 -11.16 -7.14 11.77
C LYS A 19 -9.99 -6.35 11.17
N GLU A 20 -9.24 -5.63 12.00
CA GLU A 20 -8.08 -4.84 11.56
C GLU A 20 -6.94 -5.73 11.07
N LYS A 21 -6.70 -6.90 11.68
CA LYS A 21 -5.73 -7.88 11.16
C LYS A 21 -6.12 -8.38 9.77
N THR A 22 -7.40 -8.70 9.58
CA THR A 22 -7.91 -9.14 8.28
C THR A 22 -7.81 -8.02 7.25
N GLU A 23 -8.10 -6.77 7.64
CA GLU A 23 -7.93 -5.59 6.80
C GLU A 23 -6.46 -5.39 6.41
N PHE A 24 -5.53 -5.50 7.37
CA PHE A 24 -4.10 -5.38 7.14
C PHE A 24 -3.58 -6.39 6.12
N GLU A 25 -3.91 -7.68 6.30
CA GLU A 25 -3.55 -8.74 5.34
C GLU A 25 -4.17 -8.52 3.96
N GLN A 26 -5.38 -7.94 3.89
CA GLN A 26 -6.03 -7.64 2.63
C GLN A 26 -5.37 -6.45 1.92
N LEU A 27 -4.98 -5.42 2.67
CA LEU A 27 -4.25 -4.27 2.16
C LEU A 27 -2.92 -4.70 1.54
N GLU A 28 -2.15 -5.57 2.21
CA GLU A 28 -0.90 -6.10 1.66
C GLU A 28 -1.11 -6.84 0.34
N LYS A 29 -2.13 -7.71 0.28
CA LYS A 29 -2.48 -8.45 -0.95
C LYS A 29 -2.91 -7.51 -2.08
N ASP A 30 -3.71 -6.50 -1.77
CA ASP A 30 -4.22 -5.57 -2.77
C ASP A 30 -3.12 -4.63 -3.27
N MET A 31 -2.25 -4.14 -2.39
CA MET A 31 -1.07 -3.37 -2.78
C MET A 31 -0.13 -4.19 -3.67
N ALA A 32 0.17 -5.44 -3.30
CA ALA A 32 1.01 -6.32 -4.11
C ALA A 32 0.41 -6.57 -5.51
N LYS A 33 -0.92 -6.74 -5.61
CA LYS A 33 -1.61 -6.86 -6.91
C LYS A 33 -1.53 -5.57 -7.73
N LEU A 34 -1.71 -4.42 -7.10
CA LEU A 34 -1.64 -3.12 -7.76
C LEU A 34 -0.23 -2.81 -8.27
N GLU A 35 0.81 -3.15 -7.51
CA GLU A 35 2.20 -3.03 -7.95
C GLU A 35 2.53 -3.99 -9.12
N ALA A 36 2.03 -5.22 -9.06
CA ALA A 36 2.17 -6.17 -10.17
C ALA A 36 1.43 -5.68 -11.43
N GLU A 37 0.23 -5.12 -11.28
CA GLU A 37 -0.52 -4.51 -12.38
C GLU A 37 0.27 -3.35 -12.98
N LYS A 38 0.75 -2.41 -12.15
CA LYS A 38 1.58 -1.27 -12.60
C LYS A 38 2.82 -1.72 -13.36
N THR A 39 3.52 -2.74 -12.86
CA THR A 39 4.69 -3.32 -13.53
C THR A 39 4.31 -3.92 -14.88
N THR A 40 3.22 -4.69 -14.93
CA THR A 40 2.70 -5.28 -16.16
C THR A 40 2.35 -4.21 -17.20
N ILE A 41 1.72 -3.11 -16.77
CA ILE A 41 1.39 -1.98 -17.64
C ILE A 41 2.67 -1.34 -18.21
N ALA A 42 3.67 -1.08 -17.36
CA ALA A 42 4.95 -0.51 -17.80
C ALA A 42 5.67 -1.43 -18.81
N GLU A 43 5.64 -2.74 -18.61
CA GLU A 43 6.17 -3.71 -19.56
C GLU A 43 5.41 -3.71 -20.89
N GLN A 44 4.07 -3.69 -20.85
CA GLN A 44 3.25 -3.65 -22.07
C GLN A 44 3.49 -2.38 -22.87
N MET A 45 3.58 -1.23 -22.21
CA MET A 45 3.90 0.05 -22.85
C MET A 45 5.32 0.04 -23.45
N SER A 46 6.28 -0.60 -22.78
CA SER A 46 7.67 -0.70 -23.27
C SER A 46 7.83 -1.64 -24.47
N LYS A 47 6.97 -2.67 -24.59
CA LYS A 47 7.00 -3.62 -25.71
C LYS A 47 6.55 -3.00 -27.04
N GLY A 48 5.82 -1.88 -27.02
CA GLY A 48 5.46 -1.12 -28.22
C GLY A 48 4.46 -1.77 -29.18
N ASN A 49 3.83 -2.90 -28.81
CA ASN A 49 2.88 -3.63 -29.65
C ASN A 49 1.40 -3.32 -29.32
N LEU A 50 1.12 -2.21 -28.63
CA LEU A 50 -0.24 -1.85 -28.19
C LEU A 50 -0.95 -0.98 -29.22
N GLY A 51 -2.25 -1.21 -29.42
CA GLY A 51 -3.10 -0.29 -30.18
C GLY A 51 -3.35 1.02 -29.43
N PHE A 52 -3.78 2.06 -30.15
CA PHE A 52 -4.10 3.38 -29.57
C PHE A 52 -5.10 3.30 -28.39
N GLU A 53 -6.14 2.45 -28.52
CA GLU A 53 -7.15 2.29 -27.47
C GLU A 53 -6.58 1.63 -26.20
N GLU A 54 -5.73 0.61 -26.35
CA GLU A 54 -5.07 -0.05 -25.23
C GLU A 54 -4.08 0.90 -24.56
N LEU A 55 -3.25 1.59 -25.35
CA LEU A 55 -2.31 2.59 -24.83
C LEU A 55 -3.04 3.67 -24.02
N LYS A 56 -4.19 4.15 -24.51
CA LYS A 56 -5.03 5.11 -23.77
C LYS A 56 -5.55 4.53 -22.47
N LYS A 57 -6.10 3.30 -22.48
CA LYS A 57 -6.58 2.61 -21.26
C LYS A 57 -5.46 2.47 -20.22
N LEU A 58 -4.27 2.06 -20.64
CA LEU A 58 -3.11 1.89 -19.77
C LEU A 58 -2.62 3.23 -19.20
N SER A 59 -2.60 4.26 -20.03
CA SER A 59 -2.22 5.62 -19.63
C SER A 59 -3.19 6.22 -18.62
N ASP A 60 -4.49 5.98 -18.80
CA ASP A 60 -5.53 6.40 -17.86
C ASP A 60 -5.50 5.56 -16.56
N ARG A 61 -5.07 4.30 -16.64
CA ARG A 61 -5.06 3.35 -15.52
C ARG A 61 -3.91 3.58 -14.53
N LEU A 62 -2.71 3.91 -15.01
CA LEU A 62 -1.54 4.16 -14.16
C LEU A 62 -1.76 5.18 -13.02
N PRO A 63 -2.29 6.40 -13.26
CA PRO A 63 -2.52 7.36 -12.18
C PRO A 63 -3.55 6.84 -11.17
N ILE A 64 -4.56 6.09 -11.61
CA ILE A 64 -5.57 5.48 -10.73
C ILE A 64 -4.91 4.44 -9.81
N ILE A 65 -4.04 3.58 -10.34
CA ILE A 65 -3.30 2.60 -9.54
C ILE A 65 -2.44 3.30 -8.49
N ASN A 66 -1.70 4.35 -8.88
CA ASN A 66 -0.85 5.10 -7.93
C ASN A 66 -1.69 5.71 -6.80
N SER A 67 -2.80 6.39 -7.10
CA SER A 67 -3.67 6.92 -6.05
C SER A 67 -4.28 5.83 -5.17
N GLN A 68 -4.60 4.66 -5.74
CA GLN A 68 -5.09 3.51 -4.97
C GLN A 68 -4.03 2.90 -4.05
N LEU A 69 -2.75 2.93 -4.45
CA LEU A 69 -1.62 2.51 -3.64
C LEU A 69 -1.42 3.50 -2.49
N GLU A 70 -1.32 4.80 -2.77
CA GLU A 70 -1.15 5.85 -1.75
C GLU A 70 -2.22 5.77 -0.66
N VAL A 71 -3.50 5.64 -1.03
CA VAL A 71 -4.60 5.52 -0.06
C VAL A 71 -4.47 4.24 0.79
N LYS A 72 -4.07 3.12 0.20
CA LYS A 72 -3.88 1.86 0.93
C LYS A 72 -2.65 1.90 1.82
N GLU A 73 -1.58 2.51 1.38
CA GLU A 73 -0.36 2.73 2.15
C GLU A 73 -0.63 3.58 3.38
N LEU A 74 -1.37 4.70 3.24
CA LEU A 74 -1.78 5.52 4.38
C LEU A 74 -2.59 4.71 5.40
N ARG A 75 -3.55 3.91 4.93
CA ARG A 75 -4.35 3.04 5.81
C ARG A 75 -3.51 1.94 6.47
N TRP A 76 -2.57 1.35 5.74
CA TRP A 76 -1.66 0.34 6.26
C TRP A 76 -0.76 0.93 7.35
N LEU A 77 -0.25 2.15 7.15
CA LEU A 77 0.55 2.88 8.14
C LEU A 77 -0.26 3.15 9.41
N GLU A 78 -1.50 3.65 9.29
CA GLU A 78 -2.41 3.84 10.43
C GLU A 78 -2.65 2.57 11.25
N LEU A 79 -2.73 1.41 10.59
CA LEU A 79 -2.89 0.11 11.26
C LEU A 79 -1.57 -0.43 11.84
N SER A 80 -0.42 0.10 11.43
CA SER A 80 0.90 -0.33 11.88
C SER A 80 1.43 0.44 13.11
N GLU A 81 0.84 1.60 13.43
CA GLU A 81 1.15 2.44 14.60
C GLU A 81 0.43 2.00 15.90
#